data_AF-A0A858XDY7-F1
#
_entry.id   AF-A0A858XDY7-F1
#
_cell.length_a   1.000
_cell.length_b   1.000
_cell.length_c   1.000
_cell.angle_alpha   90.00
_cell.angle_beta   90.00
_cell.angle_gamma   90.00
#
_symmetry.space_group_name_H-M   'P 1'
#
loop_
_entity.id
_entity.type
_entity.pdbx_description
1 polymer ?
#
loop_
_entity_poly.entity_id
_entity_poly.type
_entity_poly.pdbx_seq_one_letter_code
_entity_poly.pdbx_strand_id
1 'polypeptide(L)'
;MNETVPGSVTIVTQTRVQPGSEEAFAAWQEETSLFIARLPGFLGQTVMRPSPPAQVDWVILQRFVSSAAAIGWLNSPERLARITGAQPMLVGRDDIHIVPDGSSGVLPSPVSAVISTRIKPGQEPAYRDWELRMASAQSRAKGFQGYRFEPPIPGVQDDWLSILRFDSEANLQTWLDSPERQALLAEAEPFTQEFHARVARSGFDQWFVSPEKGQSALPAWKQNMIVLLLLYPVVYLFGIAVMNPLLLGWAGLALPIALFIANVASICALNYLVPWTSQRFSWWLNPAPPSRGKELLGVAIHVAIYAALIAAFTLLR
;
A
#
# COMPACT_ATOMS: atom_id res chain seq x y z
N MET A 1 -5.25 6.42 18.79
CA MET A 1 -5.69 7.83 18.83
C MET A 1 -4.51 8.64 18.28
N ASN A 2 -4.51 8.95 16.98
CA ASN A 2 -3.40 9.64 16.31
C ASN A 2 -3.64 11.15 16.41
N GLU A 3 -3.05 11.80 17.40
CA GLU A 3 -2.96 13.26 17.38
C GLU A 3 -1.98 13.65 16.27
N THR A 4 -2.47 14.41 15.29
CA THR A 4 -1.65 15.05 14.27
C THR A 4 -0.90 16.21 14.90
N VAL A 5 0.40 16.06 15.11
CA VAL A 5 1.27 17.13 15.59
C VAL A 5 1.48 18.12 14.45
N PRO A 6 1.15 19.42 14.61
CA PRO A 6 1.37 20.41 13.56
C PRO A 6 2.85 20.47 13.17
N GLY A 7 3.14 20.35 11.88
CA GLY A 7 4.52 20.34 11.36
C GLY A 7 5.22 18.97 11.40
N SER A 8 4.54 17.91 11.84
CA SER A 8 5.10 16.55 11.74
C SER A 8 5.24 16.09 10.30
N VAL A 9 6.21 15.23 10.08
CA VAL A 9 6.51 14.63 8.79
C VAL A 9 6.66 13.12 8.93
N THR A 10 6.35 12.40 7.86
CA THR A 10 6.53 10.96 7.75
C THR A 10 7.60 10.67 6.70
N ILE A 11 8.67 10.00 7.10
CA ILE A 11 9.60 9.38 6.16
C ILE A 11 8.94 8.11 5.62
N VAL A 12 8.89 7.94 4.30
CA VAL A 12 8.43 6.74 3.63
C VAL A 12 9.63 6.11 2.94
N THR A 13 10.04 4.92 3.37
CA THR A 13 11.10 4.15 2.73
C THR A 13 10.51 2.93 2.05
N GLN A 14 10.82 2.71 0.76
CA GLN A 14 10.49 1.48 0.04
C GLN A 14 11.79 0.76 -0.35
N THR A 15 11.88 -0.53 -0.03
CA THR A 15 13.12 -1.30 -0.15
C THR A 15 12.85 -2.67 -0.74
N ARG A 16 13.53 -3.01 -1.84
CA ARG A 16 13.51 -4.38 -2.36
C ARG A 16 14.64 -5.20 -1.76
N VAL A 17 14.32 -6.37 -1.24
CA VAL A 17 15.29 -7.30 -0.65
C VAL A 17 15.61 -8.41 -1.65
N GLN A 18 16.87 -8.83 -1.69
CA GLN A 18 17.32 -9.95 -2.51
C GLN A 18 16.66 -11.24 -2.05
N PRO A 19 16.24 -12.12 -2.99
CA PRO A 19 15.75 -13.44 -2.64
C PRO A 19 16.74 -14.19 -1.75
N GLY A 20 16.29 -14.70 -0.60
CA GLY A 20 17.11 -15.39 0.39
C GLY A 20 17.73 -14.49 1.47
N SER A 21 17.57 -13.17 1.39
CA SER A 21 18.04 -12.22 2.42
C SER A 21 16.91 -11.67 3.30
N GLU A 22 15.69 -12.18 3.18
CA GLU A 22 14.49 -11.62 3.82
C GLU A 22 14.52 -11.69 5.35
N GLU A 23 14.98 -12.81 5.92
CA GLU A 23 15.11 -12.96 7.38
C GLU A 23 16.21 -12.07 7.94
N ALA A 24 17.35 -11.99 7.24
CA ALA A 24 18.47 -11.13 7.63
C ALA A 24 18.07 -9.65 7.58
N PHE A 25 17.34 -9.22 6.55
CA PHE A 25 16.82 -7.86 6.45
C PHE A 25 15.75 -7.59 7.51
N ALA A 26 14.88 -8.55 7.82
CA ALA A 26 13.87 -8.41 8.86
C ALA A 26 14.50 -8.19 10.25
N ALA A 27 15.54 -8.96 10.59
CA ALA A 27 16.29 -8.80 11.83
C ALA A 27 16.99 -7.43 11.89
N TRP A 28 17.67 -7.04 10.80
CA TRP A 28 18.28 -5.72 10.68
C TRP A 28 17.27 -4.58 10.84
N GLN A 29 16.08 -4.71 10.26
CA GLN A 29 15.01 -3.72 10.36
C GLN A 29 14.46 -3.63 11.78
N GLU A 30 14.33 -4.75 12.50
CA GLU A 30 13.91 -4.77 13.90
C GLU A 30 14.93 -4.08 14.81
N GLU A 31 16.23 -4.33 14.63
CA GLU A 31 17.27 -3.62 15.38
C GLU A 31 17.25 -2.11 15.11
N THR A 32 17.04 -1.73 13.85
CA THR A 32 16.94 -0.32 13.43
C THR A 32 15.70 0.34 14.04
N SER A 33 14.60 -0.41 14.12
CA SER A 33 13.33 -0.01 14.76
C SER A 33 13.49 0.26 16.26
N LEU A 34 14.23 -0.60 16.97
CA LEU A 34 14.53 -0.40 18.39
C LEU A 34 15.44 0.80 18.65
N PHE A 35 16.34 1.08 17.71
CA PHE A 35 17.25 2.23 17.78
C PHE A 35 16.50 3.56 17.57
N ILE A 36 15.77 3.69 16.45
CA ILE A 36 15.08 4.94 16.08
C ILE A 36 14.02 5.33 17.10
N ALA A 37 13.41 4.36 17.78
CA ALA A 37 12.43 4.58 18.85
C ALA A 37 12.97 5.40 20.03
N ARG A 38 14.30 5.53 20.17
CA ARG A 38 14.96 6.29 21.25
C ARG A 38 15.42 7.68 20.80
N LEU A 39 15.28 8.01 19.52
CA LEU A 39 15.77 9.28 18.99
C LEU A 39 14.85 10.45 19.39
N PRO A 40 15.43 11.59 19.79
CA PRO A 40 14.65 12.80 20.00
C PRO A 40 13.86 13.19 18.74
N GLY A 41 12.58 13.47 18.92
CA GLY A 41 11.70 13.93 17.83
C GLY A 41 11.11 12.81 16.97
N PHE A 42 11.38 11.54 17.26
CA PHE A 42 10.66 10.41 16.65
C PHE A 42 9.29 10.23 17.30
N LEU A 43 8.25 10.11 16.47
CA LEU A 43 6.85 9.99 16.89
C LEU A 43 6.32 8.55 16.82
N GLY A 44 6.90 7.73 15.96
CA GLY A 44 6.47 6.35 15.76
C GLY A 44 6.76 5.85 14.36
N GLN A 45 6.60 4.55 14.14
CA GLN A 45 6.79 3.96 12.83
C GLN A 45 5.78 2.87 12.51
N THR A 46 5.70 2.54 11.23
CA THR A 46 4.94 1.40 10.71
C THR A 46 5.81 0.69 9.68
N VAL A 47 6.04 -0.61 9.86
CA VAL A 47 6.81 -1.43 8.92
C VAL A 47 5.87 -2.43 8.27
N MET A 48 5.78 -2.40 6.96
CA MET A 48 4.98 -3.28 6.13
C MET A 48 5.92 -4.21 5.37
N ARG A 49 5.85 -5.51 5.67
CA ARG A 49 6.64 -6.54 4.99
C ARG A 49 6.14 -6.75 3.55
N PRO A 50 6.99 -7.26 2.63
CA PRO A 50 6.57 -7.65 1.31
C PRO A 50 5.46 -8.69 1.40
N SER A 51 4.40 -8.48 0.61
CA SER A 51 3.33 -9.43 0.36
C SER A 51 3.14 -9.56 -1.17
N PRO A 52 3.99 -10.32 -1.87
CA PRO A 52 3.86 -10.50 -3.31
C PRO A 52 2.51 -11.12 -3.71
N PRO A 53 1.95 -10.76 -4.89
CA PRO A 53 2.51 -9.84 -5.87
C PRO A 53 2.18 -8.36 -5.59
N ALA A 54 1.35 -8.06 -4.58
CA ALA A 54 0.78 -6.75 -4.32
C ALA A 54 1.81 -5.73 -3.78
N GLN A 55 2.74 -6.20 -2.95
CA GLN A 55 3.81 -5.39 -2.39
C GLN A 55 5.08 -6.23 -2.37
N VAL A 56 5.92 -6.09 -3.38
CA VAL A 56 7.20 -6.84 -3.46
C VAL A 56 8.33 -6.18 -2.68
N ASP A 57 8.11 -4.94 -2.23
CA ASP A 57 9.06 -4.13 -1.49
C ASP A 57 8.64 -4.04 -0.02
N TRP A 58 9.60 -3.94 0.90
CA TRP A 58 9.32 -3.50 2.27
C TRP A 58 8.92 -2.03 2.23
N VAL A 59 7.91 -1.64 3.01
CA VAL A 59 7.52 -0.22 3.15
C VAL A 59 7.61 0.19 4.62
N ILE A 60 8.41 1.20 4.91
CA ILE A 60 8.73 1.65 6.27
C ILE A 60 8.32 3.12 6.39
N LEU A 61 7.35 3.41 7.26
CA LEU A 61 6.87 4.75 7.57
C LEU A 61 7.47 5.17 8.90
N GLN A 62 8.21 6.27 8.98
CA GLN A 62 8.83 6.78 10.21
C GLN A 62 8.40 8.23 10.43
N ARG A 63 7.61 8.47 11.47
CA ARG A 63 7.04 9.78 11.79
C ARG A 63 7.98 10.56 12.70
N PHE A 64 8.12 11.85 12.42
CA PHE A 64 8.95 12.79 13.16
C PHE A 64 8.20 14.08 13.45
N VAL A 65 8.55 14.73 14.55
CA VAL A 65 7.97 16.01 14.99
C VAL A 65 8.24 17.16 14.02
N SER A 66 9.27 17.06 13.18
CA SER A 66 9.63 18.09 12.21
C SER A 66 10.49 17.53 11.07
N SER A 67 10.53 18.26 9.94
CA SER A 67 11.47 17.97 8.84
C SER A 67 12.92 17.97 9.29
N ALA A 68 13.30 18.85 10.22
CA ALA A 68 14.66 18.91 10.73
C ALA A 68 15.05 17.64 11.50
N ALA A 69 14.14 17.08 12.30
CA ALA A 69 14.38 15.81 13.00
C ALA A 69 14.47 14.63 12.02
N ALA A 70 13.60 14.59 11.00
CA ALA A 70 13.64 13.59 9.95
C ALA A 70 14.96 13.64 9.15
N ILE A 71 15.38 14.83 8.70
CA ILE A 71 16.63 15.04 7.97
C ILE A 71 17.84 14.70 8.85
N GLY A 72 17.80 15.05 10.14
CA GLY A 72 18.84 14.71 11.11
C GLY A 72 19.02 13.20 11.26
N TRP A 73 17.92 12.43 11.31
CA TRP A 73 17.97 10.97 11.28
C TRP A 73 18.52 10.43 9.96
N LEU A 74 18.05 10.94 8.81
CA LEU A 74 18.48 10.43 7.51
C LEU A 74 19.98 10.56 7.26
N ASN A 75 20.58 11.63 7.78
CA ASN A 75 22.00 11.94 7.63
C ASN A 75 22.85 11.54 8.84
N SER A 76 22.27 10.83 9.82
CA SER A 76 22.98 10.46 11.04
C SER A 76 24.06 9.39 10.76
N PRO A 77 25.24 9.48 11.39
CA PRO A 77 26.30 8.48 11.20
C PRO A 77 25.83 7.08 11.62
N GLU A 78 24.95 6.99 12.61
CA GLU A 78 24.35 5.74 13.08
C GLU A 78 23.44 5.12 12.00
N ARG A 79 22.64 5.94 11.31
CA ARG A 79 21.82 5.46 10.19
C ARG A 79 22.69 5.03 9.01
N LEU A 80 23.70 5.83 8.65
CA LEU A 80 24.61 5.52 7.55
C LEU A 80 25.36 4.19 7.79
N ALA A 81 25.85 3.97 9.01
CA ALA A 81 26.46 2.71 9.42
C ALA A 81 25.49 1.53 9.29
N ARG A 82 24.22 1.70 9.70
CA ARG A 82 23.19 0.67 9.57
C ARG A 82 22.86 0.35 8.11
N ILE A 83 22.68 1.36 7.26
CA ILE A 83 22.39 1.18 5.82
C ILE A 83 23.54 0.44 5.11
N THR A 84 24.78 0.68 5.53
CA THR A 84 25.95 -0.05 5.00
C THR A 84 25.84 -1.55 5.27
N GLY A 85 25.35 -1.93 6.46
CA GLY A 85 25.05 -3.33 6.79
C GLY A 85 23.89 -3.90 5.98
N ALA A 86 22.94 -3.08 5.54
CA ALA A 86 21.80 -3.50 4.75
C ALA A 86 22.10 -3.69 3.26
N GLN A 87 22.99 -2.89 2.68
CA GLN A 87 23.26 -2.86 1.23
C GLN A 87 23.42 -4.24 0.57
N PRO A 88 24.17 -5.21 1.13
CA PRO A 88 24.33 -6.53 0.50
C PRO A 88 23.03 -7.33 0.39
N MET A 89 22.01 -6.99 1.18
CA MET A 89 20.71 -7.66 1.22
C MET A 89 19.70 -7.05 0.23
N LEU A 90 20.03 -5.94 -0.43
CA LEU A 90 19.07 -5.15 -1.20
C LEU A 90 19.21 -5.34 -2.71
N VAL A 91 18.10 -5.21 -3.43
CA VAL A 91 18.07 -5.13 -4.89
C VAL A 91 17.95 -3.65 -5.28
N GLY A 92 19.06 -3.06 -5.69
CA GLY A 92 19.11 -1.64 -6.06
C GLY A 92 19.23 -0.73 -4.84
N ARG A 93 18.74 0.50 -4.96
CA ARG A 93 18.76 1.53 -3.91
C ARG A 93 17.38 1.64 -3.25
N ASP A 94 17.36 2.08 -2.00
CA ASP A 94 16.14 2.39 -1.26
C ASP A 94 15.50 3.69 -1.77
N ASP A 95 14.17 3.67 -1.90
CA ASP A 95 13.38 4.86 -2.20
C ASP A 95 12.97 5.52 -0.88
N ILE A 96 13.50 6.70 -0.53
CA ILE A 96 13.26 7.37 0.76
C ILE A 96 12.65 8.76 0.53
N HIS A 97 11.50 9.04 1.15
CA HIS A 97 10.76 10.29 0.96
C HIS A 97 10.36 10.92 2.29
N ILE A 98 10.27 12.25 2.40
CA ILE A 98 9.73 12.95 3.58
C ILE A 98 8.40 13.61 3.20
N VAL A 99 7.32 13.30 3.93
CA VAL A 99 5.96 13.74 3.62
C VAL A 99 5.37 14.53 4.80
N PRO A 100 4.94 15.79 4.65
CA PRO A 100 4.27 16.54 5.71
C PRO A 100 2.88 15.98 6.04
N ASP A 101 2.60 15.72 7.33
CA ASP A 101 1.34 15.11 7.80
C ASP A 101 0.12 16.06 7.68
N GLY A 102 0.34 17.37 7.56
CA GLY A 102 -0.70 18.41 7.59
C GLY A 102 -1.36 18.77 6.24
N SER A 103 -0.99 18.11 5.14
CA SER A 103 -1.61 18.33 3.83
C SER A 103 -2.62 17.23 3.55
N SER A 104 -3.89 17.58 3.31
CA SER A 104 -4.96 16.64 2.92
C SER A 104 -4.45 15.71 1.81
N GLY A 105 -4.17 14.46 2.15
CA GLY A 105 -3.52 13.55 1.20
C GLY A 105 -3.11 12.19 1.76
N VAL A 106 -3.48 11.86 3.00
CA VAL A 106 -3.18 10.59 3.68
C VAL A 106 -4.34 9.59 3.55
N LEU A 107 -5.28 9.80 2.62
CA LEU A 107 -6.26 8.77 2.31
C LEU A 107 -5.62 7.74 1.34
N PRO A 108 -5.86 6.43 1.55
CA PRO A 108 -5.44 5.42 0.59
C PRO A 108 -6.16 5.67 -0.74
N SER A 109 -5.43 6.17 -1.73
CA SER A 109 -5.87 6.16 -3.13
C SER A 109 -5.96 4.69 -3.57
N PRO A 110 -6.98 4.29 -4.36
CA PRO A 110 -7.08 2.91 -4.86
C PRO A 110 -5.82 2.49 -5.62
N VAL A 111 -5.19 3.43 -6.36
CA VAL A 111 -3.96 3.21 -7.12
C VAL A 111 -3.12 4.48 -7.15
N SER A 112 -1.78 4.35 -7.07
CA SER A 112 -0.82 5.44 -7.27
C SER A 112 0.36 4.97 -8.12
N ALA A 113 0.89 5.81 -9.00
CA ALA A 113 2.18 5.59 -9.66
C ALA A 113 3.25 6.47 -9.01
N VAL A 114 4.39 5.89 -8.69
CA VAL A 114 5.59 6.59 -8.22
C VAL A 114 6.64 6.48 -9.31
N ILE A 115 7.17 7.63 -9.73
CA ILE A 115 8.13 7.74 -10.83
C ILE A 115 9.36 8.47 -10.30
N SER A 116 10.50 7.79 -10.34
CA SER A 116 11.81 8.36 -10.01
C SER A 116 12.54 8.69 -11.31
N THR A 117 13.01 9.94 -11.43
CA THR A 117 13.67 10.44 -12.63
C THR A 117 15.00 11.10 -12.28
N ARG A 118 16.10 10.58 -12.82
CA ARG A 118 17.40 11.23 -12.72
C ARG A 118 17.53 12.25 -13.83
N ILE A 119 17.86 13.49 -13.48
CA ILE A 119 18.06 14.58 -14.45
C ILE A 119 19.56 14.75 -14.70
N LYS A 120 19.93 15.06 -15.94
CA LYS A 120 21.31 15.45 -16.27
C LYS A 120 21.68 16.76 -15.54
N PRO A 121 22.88 16.86 -14.95
CA PRO A 121 23.30 18.09 -14.27
C PRO A 121 23.15 19.33 -15.14
N GLY A 122 22.54 20.39 -14.62
CA GLY A 122 22.33 21.66 -15.32
C GLY A 122 21.07 21.71 -16.20
N GLN A 123 20.31 20.62 -16.30
CA GLN A 123 19.04 20.57 -17.05
C GLN A 123 17.79 20.65 -16.15
N GLU A 124 17.97 20.88 -14.85
CA GLU A 124 16.88 20.98 -13.87
C GLU A 124 15.85 22.09 -14.23
N PRO A 125 16.24 23.26 -14.75
CA PRO A 125 15.27 24.27 -15.20
C PRO A 125 14.41 23.76 -16.36
N ALA A 126 15.02 23.15 -17.36
CA ALA A 126 14.32 22.60 -18.53
C ALA A 126 13.36 21.47 -18.14
N TYR A 127 13.77 20.63 -17.19
CA TYR A 127 12.90 19.57 -16.67
C TYR A 127 11.73 20.13 -15.87
N ARG A 128 11.91 21.21 -15.07
CA ARG A 128 10.78 21.85 -14.37
C ARG A 128 9.76 22.43 -15.34
N ASP A 129 10.21 23.06 -16.42
CA ASP A 129 9.31 23.60 -17.44
C ASP A 129 8.56 22.49 -18.19
N TRP A 130 9.23 21.36 -18.43
CA TRP A 130 8.60 20.15 -18.95
C TRP A 130 7.59 19.55 -17.96
N GLU A 131 7.95 19.49 -16.68
CA GLU A 131 7.16 18.90 -15.61
C GLU A 131 5.84 19.65 -15.44
N LEU A 132 5.84 20.99 -15.50
CA LEU A 132 4.60 21.79 -15.50
C LEU A 132 3.64 21.42 -16.65
N ARG A 133 4.19 21.08 -17.81
CA ARG A 133 3.39 20.65 -18.98
C ARG A 133 2.86 19.24 -18.79
N MET A 134 3.67 18.32 -18.27
CA MET A 134 3.25 16.99 -17.85
C MET A 134 2.14 17.06 -16.78
N ALA A 135 2.30 17.93 -15.79
CA ALA A 135 1.32 18.17 -14.73
C ALA A 135 0.00 18.72 -15.25
N SER A 136 0.05 19.67 -16.19
CA SER A 136 -1.15 20.18 -16.84
C SER A 136 -1.87 19.07 -17.62
N ALA A 137 -1.15 18.25 -18.39
CA ALA A 137 -1.74 17.20 -19.21
C ALA A 137 -2.41 16.11 -18.35
N GLN A 138 -1.70 15.58 -17.35
CA GLN A 138 -2.26 14.55 -16.47
C GLN A 138 -3.42 15.05 -15.60
N SER A 139 -3.47 16.34 -15.26
CA SER A 139 -4.60 16.91 -14.50
C SER A 139 -5.93 16.84 -15.25
N ARG A 140 -5.87 16.73 -16.59
CA ARG A 140 -7.03 16.59 -17.49
C ARG A 140 -7.39 15.13 -17.73
N ALA A 141 -6.56 14.19 -17.29
CA ALA A 141 -6.83 12.77 -17.43
C ALA A 141 -8.03 12.38 -16.56
N LYS A 142 -8.89 11.52 -17.11
CA LYS A 142 -10.08 11.02 -16.41
C LYS A 142 -9.65 10.29 -15.14
N GLY A 143 -10.29 10.58 -14.01
CA GLY A 143 -10.01 9.90 -12.74
C GLY A 143 -8.75 10.37 -12.02
N PHE A 144 -8.09 11.42 -12.49
CA PHE A 144 -6.98 12.06 -11.79
C PHE A 144 -7.43 12.59 -10.41
N GLN A 145 -6.72 12.20 -9.36
CA GLN A 145 -7.03 12.60 -7.98
C GLN A 145 -5.96 13.48 -7.36
N GLY A 146 -4.77 13.52 -7.94
CA GLY A 146 -3.71 14.36 -7.47
C GLY A 146 -2.36 13.97 -8.01
N TYR A 147 -1.45 14.92 -7.92
CA TYR A 147 -0.08 14.74 -8.33
C TYR A 147 0.84 15.53 -7.40
N ARG A 148 2.02 14.98 -7.15
CA ARG A 148 3.03 15.58 -6.30
C ARG A 148 4.38 15.40 -6.96
N PHE A 149 5.11 16.49 -7.06
CA PHE A 149 6.44 16.53 -7.62
C PHE A 149 7.40 17.01 -6.55
N GLU A 150 8.43 16.22 -6.23
CA GLU A 150 9.39 16.54 -5.17
C GLU A 150 10.81 16.60 -5.75
N PRO A 151 11.58 17.64 -5.42
CA PRO A 151 12.97 17.74 -5.83
C PRO A 151 13.86 16.71 -5.11
N PRO A 152 15.06 16.42 -5.67
CA PRO A 152 16.05 15.60 -5.01
C PRO A 152 16.48 16.24 -3.69
N ILE A 153 16.78 15.39 -2.72
CA ILE A 153 17.25 15.79 -1.40
C ILE A 153 18.75 15.47 -1.37
N PRO A 154 19.64 16.48 -1.39
CA PRO A 154 21.08 16.26 -1.40
C PRO A 154 21.52 15.33 -0.25
N GLY A 155 22.24 14.26 -0.59
CA GLY A 155 22.72 13.26 0.37
C GLY A 155 21.71 12.18 0.75
N VAL A 156 20.48 12.24 0.24
CA VAL A 156 19.39 11.28 0.54
C VAL A 156 18.80 10.67 -0.73
N GLN A 157 18.47 11.51 -1.73
CA GLN A 157 17.86 11.09 -2.99
C GLN A 157 18.33 12.04 -4.11
N ASP A 158 19.09 11.52 -5.08
CA ASP A 158 19.59 12.31 -6.22
C ASP A 158 18.56 12.45 -7.35
N ASP A 159 17.46 11.67 -7.28
CA ASP A 159 16.43 11.60 -8.31
C ASP A 159 15.23 12.47 -7.96
N TRP A 160 14.60 13.04 -8.97
CA TRP A 160 13.34 13.78 -8.84
C TRP A 160 12.17 12.81 -8.76
N LEU A 161 11.21 13.09 -7.89
CA LEU A 161 10.08 12.20 -7.66
C LEU A 161 8.79 12.79 -8.21
N SER A 162 8.03 11.96 -8.92
CA SER A 162 6.69 12.28 -9.40
C SER A 162 5.71 11.22 -8.90
N ILE A 163 4.76 11.60 -8.05
CA ILE A 163 3.70 10.73 -7.53
C ILE A 163 2.39 11.12 -8.18
N LEU A 164 1.77 10.17 -8.84
CA LEU A 164 0.53 10.36 -9.59
C LEU A 164 -0.58 9.47 -9.02
N ARG A 165 -1.75 10.04 -8.76
CA ARG A 165 -2.86 9.35 -8.07
C ARG A 165 -4.11 9.35 -8.93
N PHE A 166 -4.77 8.19 -9.01
CA PHE A 166 -5.98 7.99 -9.77
C PHE A 166 -7.04 7.24 -8.97
N ASP A 167 -8.29 7.47 -9.32
CA ASP A 167 -9.46 6.79 -8.76
C ASP A 167 -9.54 5.29 -9.11
N SER A 168 -8.79 4.84 -10.12
CA SER A 168 -8.80 3.47 -10.63
C SER A 168 -7.54 3.15 -11.45
N GLU A 169 -7.15 1.87 -11.49
CA GLU A 169 -6.00 1.41 -12.28
C GLU A 169 -6.23 1.62 -13.77
N ALA A 170 -7.46 1.40 -14.26
CA ALA A 170 -7.78 1.55 -15.68
C ALA A 170 -7.53 2.98 -16.15
N ASN A 171 -7.93 3.98 -15.34
CA ASN A 171 -7.70 5.38 -15.66
C ASN A 171 -6.20 5.74 -15.57
N LEU A 172 -5.48 5.23 -14.56
CA LEU A 172 -4.03 5.39 -14.48
C LEU A 172 -3.33 4.79 -15.71
N GLN A 173 -3.68 3.57 -16.09
CA GLN A 173 -3.03 2.87 -17.20
C GLN A 173 -3.39 3.52 -18.54
N THR A 174 -4.63 3.96 -18.71
CA THR A 174 -5.04 4.76 -19.89
C THR A 174 -4.18 6.01 -20.01
N TRP A 175 -3.88 6.69 -18.90
CA TRP A 175 -2.97 7.83 -18.90
C TRP A 175 -1.51 7.41 -19.19
N LEU A 176 -1.01 6.35 -18.55
CA LEU A 176 0.36 5.86 -18.74
C LEU A 176 0.64 5.46 -20.20
N ASP A 177 -0.34 4.87 -20.87
CA ASP A 177 -0.28 4.43 -22.26
C ASP A 177 -0.75 5.51 -23.26
N SER A 178 -1.15 6.69 -22.77
CA SER A 178 -1.73 7.72 -23.64
C SER A 178 -0.69 8.28 -24.63
N PRO A 179 -1.08 8.53 -25.89
CA PRO A 179 -0.19 9.18 -26.88
C PRO A 179 0.30 10.55 -26.42
N GLU A 180 -0.53 11.28 -25.67
CA GLU A 180 -0.20 12.58 -25.09
C GLU A 180 0.96 12.46 -24.09
N ARG A 181 0.90 11.49 -23.17
CA ARG A 181 2.00 11.22 -22.24
C ARG A 181 3.26 10.74 -22.96
N GLN A 182 3.13 9.88 -23.97
CA GLN A 182 4.28 9.38 -24.74
C GLN A 182 4.99 10.51 -25.49
N ALA A 183 4.24 11.45 -26.08
CA ALA A 183 4.81 12.64 -26.71
C ALA A 183 5.58 13.50 -25.69
N LEU A 184 4.98 13.73 -24.51
CA LEU A 184 5.66 14.46 -23.43
C LEU A 184 6.91 13.73 -22.94
N LEU A 185 6.88 12.40 -22.77
CA LEU A 185 8.08 11.64 -22.38
C LEU A 185 9.21 11.73 -23.41
N ALA A 186 8.89 11.71 -24.70
CA ALA A 186 9.89 11.87 -25.76
C ALA A 186 10.60 13.24 -25.69
N GLU A 187 9.89 14.28 -25.25
CA GLU A 187 10.50 15.59 -25.00
C GLU A 187 11.45 15.59 -23.80
N ALA A 188 11.31 14.64 -22.86
CA ALA A 188 12.13 14.55 -21.66
C ALA A 188 13.45 13.80 -21.83
N GLU A 189 13.51 12.89 -22.80
CA GLU A 189 14.71 12.09 -23.11
C GLU A 189 16.02 12.90 -23.22
N PRO A 190 16.05 14.11 -23.82
CA PRO A 190 17.26 14.90 -23.93
C PRO A 190 17.88 15.31 -22.58
N PHE A 191 17.08 15.43 -21.52
CA PHE A 191 17.52 15.92 -20.21
C PHE A 191 17.39 14.90 -19.07
N THR A 192 16.83 13.71 -19.30
CA THR A 192 16.81 12.62 -18.32
C THR A 192 17.97 11.64 -18.51
N GLN A 193 18.49 11.09 -17.42
CA GLN A 193 19.60 10.11 -17.39
C GLN A 193 19.08 8.68 -17.14
N GLU A 194 18.13 8.50 -16.21
CA GLU A 194 17.49 7.23 -15.87
C GLU A 194 16.01 7.47 -15.53
N PHE A 195 15.14 6.51 -15.90
CA PHE A 195 13.68 6.60 -15.73
C PHE A 195 13.13 5.29 -15.12
N HIS A 196 12.51 5.38 -13.94
CA HIS A 196 11.86 4.25 -13.29
C HIS A 196 10.43 4.61 -12.87
N ALA A 197 9.42 3.90 -13.41
CA ALA A 197 8.03 4.03 -13.01
C ALA A 197 7.54 2.73 -12.33
N ARG A 198 6.89 2.85 -11.16
CA ARG A 198 6.27 1.73 -10.42
C ARG A 198 4.83 2.08 -10.01
N VAL A 199 3.91 1.11 -10.12
CA VAL A 199 2.49 1.26 -9.75
C VAL A 199 2.25 0.58 -8.40
N ALA A 200 1.71 1.31 -7.43
CA ALA A 200 1.27 0.83 -6.12
C ALA A 200 -0.24 0.52 -6.14
N ARG A 201 -0.60 -0.70 -5.70
CA ARG A 201 -1.98 -1.27 -5.69
C ARG A 201 -2.48 -1.58 -4.28
N SER A 202 -3.74 -2.05 -4.13
CA SER A 202 -4.44 -2.16 -2.84
C SER A 202 -4.08 -3.43 -2.04
N GLY A 203 -4.24 -3.39 -0.70
CA GLY A 203 -3.74 -4.40 0.23
C GLY A 203 -4.41 -5.78 0.22
N PHE A 204 -5.60 -5.94 -0.38
CA PHE A 204 -6.28 -7.25 -0.46
C PHE A 204 -6.13 -7.94 -1.81
N ASP A 205 -5.44 -7.33 -2.77
CA ASP A 205 -5.37 -7.79 -4.16
C ASP A 205 -4.81 -9.22 -4.27
N GLN A 206 -4.01 -9.69 -3.31
CA GLN A 206 -3.47 -11.05 -3.26
C GLN A 206 -4.55 -12.15 -3.14
N TRP A 207 -5.70 -11.85 -2.53
CA TRP A 207 -6.81 -12.81 -2.38
C TRP A 207 -7.79 -12.81 -3.54
N PHE A 208 -7.70 -11.83 -4.45
CA PHE A 208 -8.60 -11.70 -5.58
C PHE A 208 -7.85 -12.03 -6.88
N VAL A 209 -8.48 -12.82 -7.75
CA VAL A 209 -7.86 -13.21 -9.03
C VAL A 209 -7.58 -11.95 -9.86
N SER A 210 -6.34 -11.79 -10.34
CA SER A 210 -5.97 -10.68 -11.23
C SER A 210 -6.87 -10.70 -12.47
N PRO A 211 -7.42 -9.55 -12.88
CA PRO A 211 -8.22 -9.48 -14.10
C PRO A 211 -7.36 -9.89 -15.31
N GLU A 212 -7.93 -10.59 -16.28
CA GLU A 212 -7.27 -10.84 -17.56
C GLU A 212 -6.88 -9.50 -18.23
N LYS A 213 -5.82 -9.51 -19.05
CA LYS A 213 -5.31 -8.31 -19.75
C LYS A 213 -6.45 -7.46 -20.33
N GLY A 214 -6.62 -6.25 -19.80
CA GLY A 214 -7.63 -5.29 -20.26
C GLY A 214 -8.84 -5.09 -19.32
N GLN A 215 -8.90 -5.78 -18.19
CA GLN A 215 -9.95 -5.59 -17.18
C GLN A 215 -9.49 -4.72 -16.00
N SER A 216 -10.36 -3.84 -15.49
CA SER A 216 -10.07 -2.94 -14.36
C SER A 216 -9.79 -3.70 -13.07
N ALA A 217 -8.87 -3.20 -12.24
CA ALA A 217 -8.73 -3.61 -10.85
C ALA A 217 -10.07 -3.48 -10.09
N LEU A 218 -10.27 -4.38 -9.12
CA LEU A 218 -11.50 -4.44 -8.33
C LEU A 218 -11.56 -3.26 -7.34
N PRO A 219 -12.71 -2.56 -7.21
CA PRO A 219 -12.86 -1.51 -6.20
C PRO A 219 -12.66 -2.05 -4.78
N ALA A 220 -11.84 -1.36 -3.97
CA ALA A 220 -11.51 -1.77 -2.60
C ALA A 220 -12.75 -2.00 -1.72
N TRP A 221 -13.82 -1.22 -1.91
CA TRP A 221 -15.07 -1.41 -1.14
C TRP A 221 -15.76 -2.74 -1.45
N LYS A 222 -15.69 -3.25 -2.68
CA LYS A 222 -16.25 -4.57 -3.04
C LYS A 222 -15.42 -5.70 -2.44
N GLN A 223 -14.09 -5.55 -2.45
CA GLN A 223 -13.18 -6.46 -1.78
C GLN A 223 -13.47 -6.53 -0.27
N ASN A 224 -13.61 -5.37 0.37
CA ASN A 224 -13.95 -5.26 1.80
C ASN A 224 -15.28 -5.96 2.13
N MET A 225 -16.28 -5.87 1.26
CA MET A 225 -17.55 -6.57 1.47
C MET A 225 -17.36 -8.09 1.44
N ILE A 226 -16.62 -8.63 0.47
CA ILE A 226 -16.36 -10.08 0.43
C ILE A 226 -15.54 -10.54 1.63
N VAL A 227 -14.52 -9.77 2.02
CA VAL A 227 -13.70 -10.10 3.19
C VAL A 227 -14.54 -10.08 4.46
N LEU A 228 -15.37 -9.06 4.67
CA LEU A 228 -16.27 -8.98 5.83
C LEU A 228 -17.28 -10.15 5.87
N LEU A 229 -17.86 -10.47 4.70
CA LEU A 229 -18.82 -11.57 4.53
C LEU A 229 -18.26 -12.92 4.96
N LEU A 230 -16.98 -13.15 4.71
CA LEU A 230 -16.33 -14.42 5.03
C LEU A 230 -15.72 -14.40 6.43
N LEU A 231 -15.13 -13.28 6.83
CA LEU A 231 -14.47 -13.15 8.12
C LEU A 231 -15.45 -13.28 9.28
N TYR A 232 -16.59 -12.59 9.23
CA TYR A 232 -17.57 -12.60 10.30
C TYR A 232 -18.04 -14.02 10.69
N PRO A 233 -18.57 -14.86 9.77
CA PRO A 233 -19.02 -16.20 10.12
C PRO A 233 -17.88 -17.14 10.49
N VAL A 234 -16.71 -17.02 9.86
CA VAL A 234 -15.54 -17.86 10.20
C VAL A 234 -15.11 -17.61 11.65
N VAL A 235 -14.92 -16.34 12.03
CA VAL A 235 -14.53 -15.98 13.40
C VAL A 235 -15.59 -16.40 14.41
N TYR A 236 -16.87 -16.15 14.11
CA TYR A 236 -17.96 -16.50 15.01
C TYR A 236 -18.08 -18.02 15.23
N LEU A 237 -18.11 -18.80 14.14
CA LEU A 237 -18.23 -20.25 14.20
C LEU A 237 -17.00 -20.90 14.85
N PHE A 238 -15.79 -20.42 14.54
CA PHE A 238 -14.58 -20.91 15.20
C PHE A 238 -14.57 -20.58 16.70
N GLY A 239 -15.10 -19.41 17.06
CA GLY A 239 -15.32 -19.00 18.44
C GLY A 239 -16.15 -20.02 19.23
N ILE A 240 -17.34 -20.36 18.72
CA ILE A 240 -18.25 -21.28 19.42
C ILE A 240 -17.83 -22.76 19.33
N ALA A 241 -17.29 -23.20 18.19
CA ALA A 241 -17.04 -24.61 17.92
C ALA A 241 -15.65 -25.08 18.38
N VAL A 242 -14.66 -24.19 18.41
CA VAL A 242 -13.27 -24.54 18.71
C VAL A 242 -12.74 -23.74 19.88
N MET A 243 -12.81 -22.40 19.83
CA MET A 243 -12.21 -21.55 20.85
C MET A 243 -12.82 -21.80 22.24
N ASN A 244 -14.15 -21.77 22.35
CA ASN A 244 -14.84 -21.93 23.63
C ASN A 244 -14.71 -23.35 24.21
N PRO A 245 -15.10 -24.43 23.51
CA PRO A 245 -15.07 -25.77 24.10
C PRO A 245 -13.64 -26.36 24.18
N LEU A 246 -12.79 -26.13 23.18
CA LEU A 246 -11.49 -26.79 23.09
C LEU A 246 -10.36 -25.94 23.67
N LEU A 247 -10.22 -24.67 23.25
CA LEU A 247 -9.08 -23.85 23.68
C LEU A 247 -9.25 -23.32 25.10
N LEU A 248 -10.41 -22.74 25.40
CA LEU A 248 -10.72 -22.20 26.73
C LEU A 248 -11.18 -23.29 27.70
N GLY A 249 -12.06 -24.19 27.24
CA GLY A 249 -12.62 -25.27 28.06
C GLY A 249 -11.62 -26.38 28.34
N TRP A 250 -11.36 -27.23 27.34
CA TRP A 250 -10.54 -28.43 27.52
C TRP A 250 -9.05 -28.13 27.75
N ALA A 251 -8.45 -27.24 26.95
CA ALA A 251 -7.02 -26.92 27.03
C ALA A 251 -6.70 -25.85 28.09
N GLY A 252 -7.70 -25.16 28.65
CA GLY A 252 -7.52 -24.17 29.72
C GLY A 252 -6.65 -22.97 29.33
N LEU A 253 -6.55 -22.64 28.03
CA LEU A 253 -5.71 -21.54 27.57
C LEU A 253 -6.30 -20.19 27.99
N ALA A 254 -5.41 -19.21 28.23
CA ALA A 254 -5.84 -17.84 28.46
C ALA A 254 -6.53 -17.24 27.22
N LEU A 255 -7.54 -16.39 27.45
CA LEU A 255 -8.32 -15.76 26.39
C LEU A 255 -7.48 -15.10 25.28
N PRO A 256 -6.41 -14.33 25.56
CA PRO A 256 -5.61 -13.73 24.50
C PRO A 256 -4.94 -14.76 23.57
N ILE A 257 -4.51 -15.91 24.12
CA ILE A 257 -3.86 -16.98 23.37
C ILE A 257 -4.89 -17.70 22.51
N ALA A 258 -6.03 -18.08 23.10
CA ALA A 258 -7.12 -18.74 22.38
C ALA A 258 -7.66 -17.86 21.23
N LEU A 259 -7.82 -16.56 21.49
CA LEU A 259 -8.23 -15.58 20.49
C LEU A 259 -7.19 -15.42 19.37
N PHE A 260 -5.90 -15.40 19.71
CA PHE A 260 -4.84 -15.35 18.71
C PHE A 260 -4.87 -16.58 17.78
N ILE A 261 -4.98 -17.79 18.35
CA ILE A 261 -5.10 -19.05 17.58
C ILE A 261 -6.34 -19.00 16.67
N ALA A 262 -7.48 -18.54 17.18
CA ALA A 262 -8.70 -18.39 16.39
C ALA A 262 -8.55 -17.43 15.21
N ASN A 263 -7.84 -16.31 15.41
CA ASN A 263 -7.53 -15.37 14.33
C ASN A 263 -6.58 -15.96 13.28
N VAL A 264 -5.55 -16.69 13.70
CA VAL A 264 -4.65 -17.39 12.78
C VAL A 264 -5.43 -18.40 11.93
N ALA A 265 -6.28 -19.22 12.57
CA ALA A 265 -7.13 -20.17 11.86
C ALA A 265 -8.09 -19.47 10.88
N SER A 266 -8.64 -18.32 11.27
CA SER A 266 -9.52 -17.52 10.41
C SER A 266 -8.79 -17.00 9.18
N ILE A 267 -7.58 -16.44 9.34
CA ILE A 267 -6.76 -15.97 8.21
C ILE A 267 -6.44 -17.13 7.25
N CYS A 268 -6.06 -18.28 7.79
CA CYS A 268 -5.81 -19.49 6.99
C CYS A 268 -7.06 -19.91 6.20
N ALA A 269 -8.26 -19.83 6.79
CA ALA A 269 -9.50 -20.13 6.09
C ALA A 269 -9.80 -19.09 4.98
N LEU A 270 -9.60 -17.80 5.25
CA LEU A 270 -9.83 -16.74 4.26
C LEU A 270 -8.94 -16.88 3.02
N ASN A 271 -7.70 -17.39 3.16
CA ASN A 271 -6.82 -17.66 2.02
C ASN A 271 -7.46 -18.57 0.95
N TYR A 272 -8.38 -19.45 1.34
CA TYR A 272 -9.10 -20.33 0.41
C TYR A 272 -10.50 -19.80 0.08
N LEU A 273 -11.19 -19.25 1.08
CA LEU A 273 -12.58 -18.81 0.93
C LEU A 273 -12.72 -17.55 0.06
N VAL A 274 -11.79 -16.59 0.16
CA VAL A 274 -11.86 -15.34 -0.61
C VAL A 274 -11.67 -15.60 -2.10
N PRO A 275 -10.65 -16.35 -2.57
CA PRO A 275 -10.53 -16.69 -3.99
C PRO A 275 -11.77 -17.42 -4.53
N TRP A 276 -12.27 -18.41 -3.79
CA TRP A 276 -13.46 -19.19 -4.18
C TRP A 276 -14.72 -18.32 -4.29
N THR A 277 -14.92 -17.42 -3.33
CA THR A 277 -16.08 -16.51 -3.32
C THR A 277 -15.96 -15.46 -4.41
N SER A 278 -14.77 -14.89 -4.61
CA SER A 278 -14.52 -13.89 -5.66
C SER A 278 -14.80 -14.45 -7.06
N GLN A 279 -14.45 -15.71 -7.33
CA GLN A 279 -14.81 -16.38 -8.59
C GLN A 279 -16.33 -16.48 -8.80
N ARG A 280 -17.09 -16.79 -7.74
CA ARG A 280 -18.57 -16.89 -7.81
C ARG A 280 -19.26 -15.54 -7.94
N PHE A 281 -18.68 -14.49 -7.37
CA PHE A 281 -19.17 -13.12 -7.47
C PHE A 281 -18.49 -12.33 -8.59
N SER A 282 -17.77 -12.99 -9.51
CA SER A 282 -17.11 -12.36 -10.66
C SER A 282 -18.06 -11.48 -11.49
N TRP A 283 -19.31 -11.91 -11.66
CA TRP A 283 -20.35 -11.16 -12.36
C TRP A 283 -20.69 -9.79 -11.73
N TRP A 284 -20.43 -9.62 -10.43
CA TRP A 284 -20.67 -8.38 -9.67
C TRP A 284 -19.37 -7.61 -9.42
N LEU A 285 -18.28 -8.33 -9.19
CA LEU A 285 -16.95 -7.77 -9.00
C LEU A 285 -16.46 -7.08 -10.28
N ASN A 286 -16.63 -7.74 -11.42
CA ASN A 286 -16.26 -7.22 -12.73
C ASN A 286 -17.37 -7.47 -13.78
N PRO A 287 -18.49 -6.70 -13.74
CA PRO A 287 -19.56 -6.85 -14.69
C PRO A 287 -19.12 -6.36 -16.08
N ALA A 288 -19.06 -7.26 -17.07
CA ALA A 288 -18.94 -6.91 -18.48
C ALA A 288 -20.30 -7.12 -19.18
N PRO A 289 -20.96 -6.06 -19.73
CA PRO A 289 -20.65 -4.63 -19.61
C PRO A 289 -20.98 -4.05 -18.21
N PRO A 290 -20.44 -2.86 -17.86
CA PRO A 290 -20.75 -2.17 -16.61
C PRO A 290 -22.26 -1.92 -16.48
N SER A 291 -22.83 -2.28 -15.34
CA SER A 291 -24.27 -2.16 -15.10
C SER A 291 -24.56 -1.76 -13.66
N ARG A 292 -25.19 -0.60 -13.48
CA ARG A 292 -25.70 -0.15 -12.18
C ARG A 292 -26.68 -1.16 -11.56
N GLY A 293 -27.43 -1.88 -12.39
CA GLY A 293 -28.35 -2.92 -11.94
C GLY A 293 -27.62 -4.11 -11.29
N LYS A 294 -26.54 -4.59 -11.93
CA LYS A 294 -25.69 -5.65 -11.35
C LYS A 294 -25.00 -5.19 -10.07
N GLU A 295 -24.55 -3.93 -10.03
CA GLU A 295 -23.95 -3.35 -8.83
C GLU A 295 -24.91 -3.31 -7.64
N LEU A 296 -26.11 -2.75 -7.84
CA LEU A 296 -27.15 -2.68 -6.81
C LEU A 296 -27.59 -4.07 -6.37
N LEU A 297 -27.77 -5.01 -7.31
CA LEU A 297 -28.14 -6.38 -7.00
C LEU A 297 -27.08 -7.07 -6.13
N GLY A 298 -25.80 -6.96 -6.49
CA GLY A 298 -24.75 -7.57 -5.68
C GLY A 298 -24.63 -6.95 -4.29
N VAL A 299 -24.77 -5.62 -4.17
CA VAL A 299 -24.84 -4.96 -2.85
C VAL A 299 -26.03 -5.48 -2.04
N ALA A 300 -27.21 -5.55 -2.63
CA ALA A 300 -28.43 -6.04 -1.97
C ALA A 300 -28.27 -7.49 -1.51
N ILE A 301 -27.68 -8.36 -2.33
CA ILE A 301 -27.38 -9.75 -1.96
C ILE A 301 -26.44 -9.80 -0.76
N HIS A 302 -25.33 -9.05 -0.75
CA HIS A 302 -24.40 -9.06 0.37
C HIS A 302 -25.05 -8.55 1.66
N VAL A 303 -25.82 -7.46 1.59
CA VAL A 303 -26.55 -6.92 2.73
C VAL A 303 -27.58 -7.92 3.26
N ALA A 304 -28.30 -8.62 2.37
CA ALA A 304 -29.24 -9.67 2.76
C ALA A 304 -28.53 -10.84 3.45
N ILE A 305 -27.36 -11.27 2.94
CA ILE A 305 -26.58 -12.34 3.58
C ILE A 305 -26.05 -11.88 4.95
N TYR A 306 -25.58 -10.63 5.08
CA TYR A 306 -25.19 -10.10 6.40
C TYR A 306 -26.34 -10.14 7.39
N ALA A 307 -27.51 -9.65 7.00
CA ALA A 307 -28.70 -9.65 7.85
C ALA A 307 -29.10 -11.08 8.25
N ALA A 308 -29.06 -12.01 7.30
CA ALA A 308 -29.36 -13.42 7.54
C ALA A 308 -28.35 -14.07 8.50
N LEU A 309 -27.04 -13.82 8.33
CA LEU A 309 -26.00 -14.33 9.23
C LEU A 309 -26.16 -13.77 10.64
N ILE A 310 -26.42 -12.46 10.78
CA ILE A 310 -26.65 -11.82 12.08
C ILE A 310 -27.90 -12.41 12.74
N ALA A 311 -29.00 -12.56 12.01
CA ALA A 311 -30.22 -13.17 12.53
C ALA A 311 -29.99 -14.64 12.94
N ALA A 312 -29.29 -15.42 12.12
CA ALA A 312 -28.97 -16.81 12.44
C ALA A 312 -28.10 -16.92 13.70
N PHE A 313 -27.02 -16.13 13.80
CA PHE A 313 -26.10 -16.19 14.94
C PHE A 313 -26.67 -15.58 16.22
N THR A 314 -27.64 -14.68 16.13
CA THR A 314 -28.39 -14.22 17.31
C THR A 314 -29.36 -15.27 17.84
N LEU A 315 -29.90 -16.12 16.96
CA LEU A 315 -30.77 -17.24 17.32
C LEU A 315 -29.98 -18.49 17.78
N LEU A 316 -28.71 -18.61 17.41
CA LEU A 316 -27.78 -19.68 17.82
C LEU A 316 -27.21 -19.48 19.24
N ARG A 317 -27.78 -18.56 20.03
CA ARG A 317 -27.43 -18.34 21.43
C ARG A 317 -27.81 -19.48 22.35
#